data_AF-A0A1H5ZPU7-F1
#
_entry.id   AF-A0A1H5ZPU7-F1
#
_cell.length_a   1.000
_cell.length_b   1.000
_cell.length_c   1.000
_cell.angle_alpha   90.00
_cell.angle_beta   90.00
_cell.angle_gamma   90.00
#
_symmetry.space_group_name_H-M   'P 1'
#
loop_
_entity.id
_entity.type
_entity.pdbx_description
1 polymer ?
#
loop_
_entity_poly.entity_id
_entity_poly.type
_entity_poly.pdbx_seq_one_letter_code
_entity_poly.pdbx_strand_id
1 'polypeptide(L)' 'MTASHLEDGFFTTPLSESDPKLFASITGELGRQRDEIELIASENIVSRAVMQ' A
#
# COMPACT_ATOMS: atom_id res chain seq x y z
N MET A 1 8.21 -20.40 26.74
CA MET A 1 9.05 -20.34 25.54
C MET A 1 8.14 -19.97 24.38
N THR A 2 8.42 -18.85 23.74
CA THR A 2 7.58 -18.16 22.74
C THR A 2 7.46 -18.99 21.46
N ALA A 3 6.29 -19.53 21.18
CA ALA A 3 5.98 -20.13 19.89
C ALA A 3 5.81 -19.03 18.84
N SER A 4 6.56 -19.10 17.74
CA SER A 4 6.34 -18.27 16.57
C SER A 4 5.06 -18.73 15.86
N HIS A 5 3.91 -18.16 16.26
CA HIS A 5 2.69 -18.26 15.46
C HIS A 5 2.71 -17.14 14.42
N LEU A 6 3.54 -17.30 13.38
CA LEU A 6 3.22 -16.63 12.13
C LEU A 6 1.97 -17.33 11.64
N GLU A 7 0.82 -16.66 11.73
CA GLU A 7 -0.43 -17.12 11.15
C GLU A 7 -0.17 -17.59 9.71
N ASP A 8 -0.74 -18.73 9.34
CA ASP A 8 -0.59 -19.27 7.99
C ASP A 8 -1.01 -18.19 6.97
N GLY A 9 -0.12 -17.91 6.01
CA GLY A 9 -0.37 -16.91 4.99
C GLY A 9 0.13 -15.49 5.28
N PHE A 10 0.79 -15.23 6.42
CA PHE A 10 1.32 -13.89 6.74
C PHE A 10 2.11 -13.23 5.58
N PHE A 11 2.93 -13.99 4.85
CA PHE A 11 3.75 -13.48 3.74
C PHE A 11 3.14 -13.68 2.35
N THR A 12 2.07 -14.47 2.21
CA THR A 12 1.52 -14.88 0.91
C THR A 12 0.12 -14.33 0.66
N THR A 13 -0.62 -13.99 1.71
CA THR A 13 -1.96 -13.43 1.60
C THR A 13 -1.87 -11.99 1.09
N PRO A 14 -2.61 -11.63 0.02
CA PRO A 14 -2.63 -10.27 -0.50
C PRO A 14 -3.07 -9.26 0.55
N LEU A 15 -2.51 -8.04 0.50
CA LEU A 15 -2.88 -6.95 1.42
C LEU A 15 -4.39 -6.63 1.39
N SER A 16 -5.01 -6.76 0.22
CA SER A 16 -6.45 -6.56 0.04
C SER A 16 -7.31 -7.53 0.86
N GLU A 17 -6.76 -8.68 1.25
CA GLU A 17 -7.43 -9.71 2.04
C GLU A 17 -7.01 -9.67 3.51
N SER A 18 -5.71 -9.52 3.78
CA SER A 18 -5.17 -9.48 5.16
C SER A 18 -5.50 -8.18 5.88
N ASP A 19 -5.49 -7.03 5.19
CA ASP A 19 -5.93 -5.74 5.74
C ASP A 19 -6.72 -4.91 4.69
N PRO A 20 -8.02 -5.21 4.51
CA PRO A 20 -8.87 -4.49 3.55
C PRO A 20 -8.99 -2.99 3.86
N LYS A 21 -8.84 -2.58 5.12
CA LYS A 21 -8.95 -1.17 5.52
C LYS A 21 -7.72 -0.40 5.08
N LEU A 22 -6.52 -0.95 5.30
CA LEU A 22 -5.29 -0.33 4.82
C LEU A 22 -5.24 -0.29 3.29
N PHE A 23 -5.64 -1.37 2.63
CA PHE A 23 -5.74 -1.42 1.16
C PHE A 23 -6.69 -0.34 0.60
N ALA A 24 -7.85 -0.14 1.25
CA ALA A 24 -8.79 0.91 0.88
C ALA A 24 -8.18 2.31 1.02
N SER A 25 -7.43 2.58 2.09
CA SER A 25 -6.74 3.86 2.28
C SER A 25 -5.69 4.13 1.19
N ILE A 26 -4.89 3.12 0.83
CA ILE A 26 -3.89 3.24 -0.26
C ILE A 26 -4.59 3.53 -1.59
N THR A 27 -5.69 2.84 -1.88
CA THR A 27 -6.46 3.03 -3.12
C THR A 27 -7.13 4.41 -3.15
N GLY A 28 -7.62 4.90 -2.01
CA GLY A 28 -8.17 6.25 -1.89
C GLY A 28 -7.12 7.33 -2.17
N GLU A 29 -5.91 7.19 -1.62
CA GLU A 29 -4.80 8.12 -1.87
C GLU A 29 -4.34 8.08 -3.34
N LEU A 30 -4.31 6.90 -3.96
CA LEU A 30 -4.06 6.78 -5.39
C LEU A 30 -5.13 7.52 -6.23
N GLY A 31 -6.38 7.51 -5.79
CA GLY A 31 -7.44 8.31 -6.40
C GLY A 31 -7.16 9.81 -6.27
N ARG A 32 -6.86 10.29 -5.05
CA ARG A 32 -6.50 11.69 -4.79
C ARG A 32 -5.37 12.17 -5.69
N GLN A 33 -4.27 11.41 -5.77
CA GLN A 33 -3.11 11.74 -6.61
C GLN A 33 -3.41 11.78 -8.12
N ARG A 34 -4.47 11.12 -8.58
CA ARG A 34 -4.88 11.10 -9.99
C ARG A 34 -5.89 12.20 -10.33
N ASP A 35 -6.75 12.55 -9.38
CA ASP A 35 -7.85 13.48 -9.59
C ASP A 35 -7.45 14.94 -9.30
N GLU A 36 -6.41 15.15 -8.48
CA GLU A 36 -5.89 16.47 -8.11
C GLU A 36 -4.65 16.87 -8.94
N ILE A 37 -4.41 18.18 -9.03
CA ILE A 37 -3.16 18.73 -9.59
C ILE A 37 -2.18 18.95 -8.44
N GLU A 38 -1.08 18.20 -8.43
CA GLU A 38 -0.03 18.34 -7.43
C GLU A 38 0.90 19.52 -7.78
N LEU A 39 1.01 20.49 -6.87
CA LEU A 39 1.79 21.73 -7.05
C LEU A 39 2.93 21.88 -6.03
N ILE A 40 3.12 20.89 -5.15
CA ILE A 40 4.20 20.88 -4.18
C ILE A 40 5.52 20.55 -4.89
N ALA A 41 6.44 21.52 -4.95
CA ALA A 41 7.69 21.39 -5.70
C ALA A 41 8.63 20.26 -5.23
N SER A 42 8.48 19.80 -3.98
CA SER A 42 9.28 18.70 -3.44
C SER A 42 8.70 17.31 -3.71
N GLU A 43 7.46 17.22 -4.21
CA GLU A 43 6.76 15.95 -4.44
C GLU A 43 6.85 15.51 -5.90
N ASN A 44 6.79 14.20 -6.13
CA ASN A 44 6.84 13.62 -7.47
C ASN A 44 6.22 12.21 -7.48
N ILE A 45 5.84 11.72 -8.66
CA ILE A 45 5.32 10.36 -8.86
C ILE A 45 6.45 9.44 -9.34
N VAL A 46 6.71 8.41 -8.55
CA VAL A 46 7.76 7.44 -8.85
C VAL A 46 7.29 6.39 -9.87
N SER A 47 8.21 5.87 -10.70
CA SER A 47 7.89 4.80 -11.65
C SER A 47 7.65 3.46 -10.94
N ARG A 48 6.83 2.60 -11.57
CA ARG A 48 6.59 1.23 -11.08
C ARG A 48 7.87 0.41 -10.91
N ALA A 49 8.88 0.63 -11.76
CA ALA A 49 10.15 -0.11 -11.69
C ALA A 49 10.96 0.20 -10.42
N VAL A 50 10.70 1.33 -9.76
CA VAL A 50 11.34 1.68 -8.49
C VAL A 50 10.53 1.18 -7.29
N MET A 51 9.22 0.95 -7.45
CA MET A 51 8.35 0.43 -6.38
C MET A 51 8.41 -1.10 -6.20
N GLN A 52 8.95 -1.82 -7.18
CA GLN A 52 9.04 -3.29 -7.22
C GLN A 52 10.43 -3.75 -6.83
#